data_AF-A0A9P4HAU9-F1
#
_entry.id   AF-A0A9P4HAU9-F1
#
_cell.length_a   1.000
_cell.length_b   1.000
_cell.length_c   1.000
_cell.angle_alpha   90.00
_cell.angle_beta   90.00
_cell.angle_gamma   90.00
#
_symmetry.space_group_name_H-M   'P 1'
#
loop_
_entity.id
_entity.type
_entity.pdbx_description
1 polymer ?
#
loop_
_entity_poly.entity_id
_entity_poly.type
_entity_poly.pdbx_seq_one_letter_code
_entity_poly.pdbx_strand_id
1 'polypeptide(L)'
;MAIPSSLARDISPPPPLKRRKTAGVSSPSGTHTPSEDIGPTLAAIEAGKAKIDDHLNYFKNHLAKAFRKTPPEGPRLSIDDFAALYHNNQHHDGNHFVIHQHNHPKAGVHYDLRLQFSESSSMSFAVPKGLPGNPNSRSTGRMAIETRVHNYWNHLIESASSKTGSLLIWDTGTYEVLPRKKEGTRGRGMPSPQTTDDEESESDSDSGMKTPNIGSPSGEEHENEKLITAFQTRYIRLRLHGTRLPRGYTIIMRLPSNEIIKRPTARRKGRRKRNDKHNRRHSDSDMASDAVDSSPIQDQDPDQDLDTNTDEDAQTRVSNAYPGSTNDVGLVHQRHWFLQLDRHNSGFVLDRTDGGKGMWVRDEGERGFEPFFVRGRDFERSVVTGRLARDVESDEGVEGFVGRGGWVGIEH
;
A
#
# COMPACT_ATOMS: atom_id res chain seq x y z
N MET A 1 -14.27 5.78 -31.84
CA MET A 1 -13.01 6.44 -31.42
C MET A 1 -12.14 5.40 -30.74
N ALA A 2 -10.89 5.24 -31.14
CA ALA A 2 -10.01 4.19 -30.62
C ALA A 2 -9.58 4.52 -29.19
N ILE A 3 -9.77 3.58 -28.27
CA ILE A 3 -9.35 3.68 -26.87
C ILE A 3 -7.82 3.73 -26.82
N PRO A 4 -7.18 4.76 -26.22
CA PRO A 4 -5.73 4.84 -26.04
C PRO A 4 -5.13 3.58 -25.41
N SER A 5 -3.96 3.12 -25.88
CA SER A 5 -3.29 1.92 -25.37
C SER A 5 -2.93 1.94 -23.86
N SER A 6 -2.96 3.13 -23.23
CA SER A 6 -2.83 3.32 -21.79
C SER A 6 -4.05 2.85 -20.98
N LEU A 7 -5.21 2.71 -21.63
CA LEU A 7 -6.48 2.24 -21.07
C LEU A 7 -6.69 0.72 -21.26
N ALA A 8 -5.83 0.07 -22.07
CA ALA A 8 -5.94 -1.36 -22.40
C ALA A 8 -4.89 -2.24 -21.67
N ARG A 9 -4.16 -1.69 -20.70
CA ARG A 9 -3.03 -2.38 -20.03
C ARG A 9 -3.29 -2.74 -18.57
N ASP A 10 -2.67 -3.87 -18.23
CA ASP A 10 -2.86 -4.71 -17.04
C ASP A 10 -2.78 -3.96 -15.71
N ILE A 11 -3.58 -4.49 -14.77
CA ILE A 11 -3.69 -4.18 -13.36
C ILE A 11 -2.31 -3.91 -12.76
N SER A 12 -2.26 -2.94 -11.84
CA SER A 12 -1.15 -2.62 -10.94
C SER A 12 -0.14 -3.77 -10.87
N PRO A 13 1.14 -3.50 -11.17
CA PRO A 13 1.88 -2.49 -10.44
C PRO A 13 2.93 -1.82 -11.40
N PRO A 14 3.91 -1.05 -10.90
CA PRO A 14 4.57 0.02 -11.65
C PRO A 14 5.29 -0.45 -12.93
N PRO A 15 5.38 0.40 -13.96
CA PRO A 15 6.36 0.20 -15.02
C PRO A 15 7.78 0.35 -14.44
N PRO A 16 8.72 -0.59 -14.71
CA PRO A 16 10.12 -0.37 -14.38
C PRO A 16 10.69 0.78 -15.23
N LEU A 17 11.65 1.52 -14.65
CA LEU A 17 12.49 2.48 -15.37
C LEU A 17 13.01 1.84 -16.67
N LYS A 18 12.81 2.55 -17.78
CA LYS A 18 13.01 2.05 -19.15
C LYS A 18 14.40 1.42 -19.32
N ARG A 19 14.46 0.08 -19.42
CA ARG A 19 15.58 -0.63 -20.05
C ARG A 19 15.21 -1.06 -21.46
N ARG A 20 16.10 -0.76 -22.40
CA ARG A 20 15.97 -0.90 -23.85
C ARG A 20 15.56 -2.32 -24.26
N LYS A 21 14.53 -2.40 -25.12
CA LYS A 21 13.97 -3.63 -25.72
C LYS A 21 15.03 -4.46 -26.46
N THR A 22 14.99 -5.76 -26.26
CA THR A 22 15.38 -6.77 -27.27
C THR A 22 14.17 -7.64 -27.59
N ALA A 23 14.03 -8.00 -28.86
CA ALA A 23 12.81 -8.52 -29.47
C ALA A 23 12.71 -10.07 -29.41
N GLY A 24 11.46 -10.55 -29.48
CA GLY A 24 11.07 -11.83 -30.07
C GLY A 24 10.94 -13.01 -29.09
N VAL A 25 9.73 -13.58 -28.99
CA VAL A 25 9.37 -14.94 -29.48
C VAL A 25 7.83 -15.10 -29.35
N SER A 26 7.22 -15.66 -30.39
CA SER A 26 5.80 -16.02 -30.53
C SER A 26 5.45 -17.32 -29.80
N SER A 27 4.25 -17.40 -29.19
CA SER A 27 3.68 -18.64 -28.65
C SER A 27 2.40 -19.04 -29.38
N PRO A 28 2.09 -20.35 -29.48
CA PRO A 28 1.03 -20.88 -30.36
C PRO A 28 -0.35 -20.94 -29.70
N SER A 29 -1.36 -20.97 -30.57
CA SER A 29 -2.79 -21.11 -30.32
C SER A 29 -3.15 -22.51 -29.79
N GLY A 30 -3.68 -22.59 -28.57
CA GLY A 30 -4.32 -23.78 -28.01
C GLY A 30 -5.84 -23.62 -27.98
N THR A 31 -6.53 -24.52 -28.68
CA THR A 31 -7.99 -24.64 -28.79
C THR A 31 -8.58 -25.17 -27.49
N HIS A 32 -9.46 -24.39 -26.85
CA HIS A 32 -10.26 -24.84 -25.69
C HIS A 32 -11.71 -25.12 -26.11
N THR A 33 -12.17 -26.32 -25.77
CA THR A 33 -13.56 -26.78 -25.82
C THR A 33 -14.41 -26.06 -24.75
N PRO A 34 -15.68 -25.70 -25.02
CA PRO A 34 -16.49 -24.91 -24.08
C PRO A 34 -17.18 -25.82 -23.05
N SER A 35 -16.93 -25.56 -21.77
CA SER A 35 -17.72 -26.10 -20.65
C SER A 35 -18.88 -25.15 -20.33
N GLU A 36 -20.07 -25.73 -20.20
CA GLU A 36 -21.33 -25.04 -19.92
C GLU A 36 -21.40 -24.53 -18.47
N ASP A 37 -21.26 -23.20 -18.30
CA ASP A 37 -22.00 -22.29 -17.41
C ASP A 37 -21.35 -20.89 -17.55
N ILE A 38 -21.60 -20.20 -18.65
CA ILE A 38 -20.76 -19.08 -19.12
C ILE A 38 -21.17 -17.76 -18.43
N GLY A 39 -20.99 -17.69 -17.11
CA GLY A 39 -20.81 -16.42 -16.42
C GLY A 39 -19.42 -15.83 -16.73
N PRO A 40 -19.23 -14.51 -16.66
CA PRO A 40 -17.90 -13.93 -16.84
C PRO A 40 -16.94 -14.41 -15.75
N THR A 41 -15.66 -14.62 -16.10
CA THR A 41 -14.63 -15.02 -15.12
C THR A 41 -14.26 -13.85 -14.20
N LEU A 42 -13.83 -14.14 -12.96
CA LEU A 42 -13.38 -13.11 -12.01
C LEU A 42 -12.30 -12.22 -12.58
N ALA A 43 -11.29 -12.81 -13.23
CA ALA A 43 -10.22 -12.06 -13.87
C ALA A 43 -10.73 -11.16 -15.01
N ALA A 44 -11.79 -11.56 -15.73
CA ALA A 44 -12.40 -10.72 -16.76
C ALA A 44 -13.16 -9.53 -16.15
N ILE A 45 -13.84 -9.73 -15.01
CA ILE A 45 -14.54 -8.67 -14.28
C ILE A 45 -13.52 -7.70 -13.68
N GLU A 46 -12.49 -8.21 -13.00
CA GLU A 46 -11.35 -7.43 -12.46
C GLU A 46 -10.72 -6.54 -13.54
N ALA A 47 -10.49 -7.10 -14.73
CA ALA A 47 -9.90 -6.39 -15.85
C ALA A 47 -10.87 -5.46 -16.59
N GLY A 48 -12.13 -5.34 -16.15
CA GLY A 48 -13.17 -4.53 -16.79
C GLY A 48 -13.59 -5.04 -18.18
N LYS A 49 -13.31 -6.31 -18.49
CA LYS A 49 -13.64 -6.97 -19.77
C LYS A 49 -15.03 -7.59 -19.77
N ALA A 50 -15.61 -7.77 -18.59
CA ALA A 50 -17.00 -8.19 -18.42
C ALA A 50 -17.73 -7.18 -17.54
N LYS A 51 -19.01 -6.98 -17.82
CA LYS A 51 -19.91 -6.17 -16.99
C LYS A 51 -20.83 -7.11 -16.21
N ILE A 52 -21.01 -6.79 -14.94
CA ILE A 52 -22.00 -7.41 -14.06
C ILE A 52 -22.89 -6.30 -13.54
N ASP A 53 -24.19 -6.58 -13.48
CA ASP A 53 -25.16 -5.62 -12.94
C ASP A 53 -25.18 -5.68 -11.40
N ASP A 54 -25.28 -6.88 -10.82
CA ASP A 54 -25.24 -7.11 -9.38
C ASP A 54 -23.90 -7.73 -8.93
N HIS A 55 -22.92 -6.86 -8.70
CA HIS A 55 -21.60 -7.28 -8.22
C HIS A 55 -21.69 -7.97 -6.86
N LEU A 56 -22.54 -7.47 -5.95
CA LEU A 56 -22.64 -7.98 -4.59
C LEU A 56 -23.08 -9.44 -4.58
N ASN A 57 -24.19 -9.76 -5.25
CA ASN A 57 -24.70 -11.13 -5.29
C ASN A 57 -23.74 -12.07 -6.04
N TYR A 58 -23.13 -11.60 -7.15
CA TYR A 58 -22.16 -12.39 -7.89
C TYR A 58 -20.95 -12.79 -7.01
N PHE A 59 -20.29 -11.81 -6.39
CA PHE A 59 -19.11 -12.09 -5.57
C PHE A 59 -19.48 -12.83 -4.28
N LYS A 60 -20.61 -12.51 -3.64
CA LYS A 60 -21.11 -13.26 -2.47
C LYS A 60 -21.22 -14.76 -2.78
N ASN A 61 -21.85 -15.11 -3.89
CA ASN A 61 -22.04 -16.50 -4.29
C ASN A 61 -20.69 -17.18 -4.63
N HIS A 62 -19.77 -16.47 -5.30
CA HIS A 62 -18.45 -17.01 -5.60
C HIS A 62 -17.61 -17.26 -4.35
N LEU A 63 -17.54 -16.29 -3.45
CA LEU A 63 -16.79 -16.37 -2.19
C LEU A 63 -17.35 -17.46 -1.28
N ALA A 64 -18.68 -17.65 -1.25
CA ALA A 64 -19.31 -18.73 -0.49
C ALA A 64 -18.88 -20.12 -0.98
N LYS A 65 -18.76 -20.31 -2.30
CA LYS A 65 -18.27 -21.57 -2.90
C LYS A 65 -16.79 -21.81 -2.63
N ALA A 66 -16.00 -20.74 -2.56
CA ALA A 66 -14.56 -20.80 -2.36
C ALA A 66 -14.12 -20.86 -0.88
N PHE A 67 -15.07 -20.86 0.06
CA PHE A 67 -14.79 -20.87 1.49
C PHE A 67 -13.93 -22.07 1.92
N ARG A 68 -12.99 -21.81 2.84
CA ARG A 68 -12.15 -22.83 3.49
C ARG A 68 -12.35 -22.75 5.02
N LYS A 69 -12.61 -23.90 5.63
CA LYS A 69 -12.57 -24.05 7.09
C LYS A 69 -11.12 -23.84 7.55
N THR A 70 -10.92 -22.90 8.45
CA THR A 70 -9.64 -22.63 9.10
C THR A 70 -9.79 -22.90 10.60
N PRO A 71 -8.69 -23.12 11.33
CA PRO A 71 -8.73 -23.13 12.78
C PRO A 71 -9.42 -21.85 13.32
N PRO A 72 -10.17 -21.95 14.44
CA PRO A 72 -10.97 -20.85 14.97
C PRO A 72 -10.16 -19.69 15.54
N GLU A 73 -8.83 -19.80 15.61
CA GLU A 73 -7.95 -18.82 16.27
C GLU A 73 -7.64 -17.57 15.42
N GLY A 74 -8.15 -17.48 14.19
CA GLY A 74 -7.86 -16.37 13.27
C GLY A 74 -9.04 -15.40 13.08
N PRO A 75 -8.77 -14.11 12.76
CA PRO A 75 -9.82 -13.16 12.42
C PRO A 75 -10.59 -13.62 11.17
N ARG A 76 -11.92 -13.71 11.29
CA ARG A 76 -12.83 -14.13 10.21
C ARG A 76 -14.08 -13.28 10.20
N LEU A 77 -14.52 -12.93 8.99
CA LEU A 77 -15.80 -12.29 8.73
C LEU A 77 -16.70 -13.28 8.00
N SER A 78 -17.95 -13.44 8.44
CA SER A 78 -18.88 -14.31 7.72
C SER A 78 -19.21 -13.71 6.35
N ILE A 79 -19.62 -14.54 5.40
CA ILE A 79 -20.01 -14.07 4.06
C ILE A 79 -21.19 -13.09 4.14
N ASP A 80 -22.12 -13.32 5.07
CA ASP A 80 -23.28 -12.46 5.27
C ASP A 80 -22.89 -11.12 5.92
N ASP A 81 -22.02 -11.13 6.93
CA ASP A 81 -21.51 -9.89 7.55
C ASP A 81 -20.68 -9.07 6.57
N PHE A 82 -19.89 -9.74 5.71
CA PHE A 82 -19.14 -9.09 4.64
C PHE A 82 -20.06 -8.44 3.60
N ALA A 83 -21.12 -9.16 3.19
CA ALA A 83 -22.10 -8.62 2.26
C ALA A 83 -22.87 -7.43 2.87
N ALA A 84 -23.24 -7.53 4.16
CA ALA A 84 -23.89 -6.44 4.90
C ALA A 84 -22.96 -5.22 5.03
N LEU A 85 -21.68 -5.42 5.37
CA LEU A 85 -20.69 -4.34 5.43
C LEU A 85 -20.60 -3.59 4.09
N TYR A 86 -20.50 -4.32 2.99
CA TYR A 86 -20.44 -3.71 1.66
C TYR A 86 -21.72 -2.93 1.33
N HIS A 87 -22.89 -3.57 1.52
CA HIS A 87 -24.19 -2.99 1.19
C HIS A 87 -24.48 -1.73 2.02
N ASN A 88 -24.20 -1.78 3.34
CA ASN A 88 -24.41 -0.66 4.25
C ASN A 88 -23.55 0.55 3.93
N ASN A 89 -22.48 0.39 3.15
CA ASN A 89 -21.59 1.47 2.71
C ASN A 89 -21.81 1.84 1.24
N GLN A 90 -22.76 1.21 0.53
CA GLN A 90 -23.05 1.48 -0.88
C GLN A 90 -23.90 2.75 -1.04
N HIS A 91 -23.35 3.88 -0.60
CA HIS A 91 -23.94 5.20 -0.69
C HIS A 91 -22.83 6.26 -0.79
N HIS A 92 -23.21 7.51 -1.07
CA HIS A 92 -22.26 8.61 -1.31
C HIS A 92 -21.29 8.82 -0.14
N ASP A 93 -21.79 8.67 1.09
CA ASP A 93 -21.04 8.94 2.32
C ASP A 93 -20.37 7.70 2.94
N GLY A 94 -20.19 6.63 2.14
CA GLY A 94 -19.65 5.36 2.61
C GLY A 94 -18.17 5.46 3.02
N ASN A 95 -17.80 4.71 4.07
CA ASN A 95 -16.46 4.72 4.66
C ASN A 95 -15.86 3.32 4.78
N HIS A 96 -16.18 2.44 3.83
CA HIS A 96 -15.60 1.10 3.75
C HIS A 96 -14.12 1.19 3.32
N PHE A 97 -13.27 0.40 3.98
CA PHE A 97 -11.93 0.10 3.49
C PHE A 97 -11.75 -1.40 3.22
N VAL A 98 -10.85 -1.69 2.31
CA VAL A 98 -10.33 -3.04 2.08
C VAL A 98 -8.80 -2.98 2.00
N ILE A 99 -8.15 -3.99 2.54
CA ILE A 99 -6.73 -4.24 2.33
C ILE A 99 -6.63 -5.54 1.55
N HIS A 100 -6.21 -5.47 0.30
CA HIS A 100 -5.90 -6.67 -0.46
C HIS A 100 -4.43 -7.02 -0.29
N GLN A 101 -4.11 -8.30 -0.09
CA GLN A 101 -2.77 -8.76 -0.42
C GLN A 101 -2.75 -9.08 -1.92
N HIS A 102 -1.80 -8.49 -2.63
CA HIS A 102 -1.62 -8.65 -4.06
C HIS A 102 -0.26 -9.25 -4.36
N ASN A 103 -0.25 -10.46 -4.93
CA ASN A 103 0.95 -11.15 -5.34
C ASN A 103 1.15 -11.02 -6.86
N HIS A 104 1.55 -9.82 -7.29
CA HIS A 104 1.64 -9.53 -8.72
C HIS A 104 2.95 -10.08 -9.34
N PRO A 105 2.96 -10.67 -10.55
CA PRO A 105 4.17 -11.25 -11.16
C PRO A 105 5.34 -10.26 -11.35
N LYS A 106 5.04 -8.97 -11.59
CA LYS A 106 6.04 -7.88 -11.69
C LYS A 106 6.44 -7.20 -10.37
N ALA A 107 5.50 -6.71 -9.55
CA ALA A 107 5.88 -6.06 -8.28
C ALA A 107 6.27 -7.05 -7.18
N GLY A 108 5.76 -8.28 -7.24
CA GLY A 108 5.76 -9.20 -6.12
C GLY A 108 4.64 -8.90 -5.14
N VAL A 109 4.76 -9.50 -3.96
CA VAL A 109 3.80 -9.36 -2.87
C VAL A 109 3.80 -7.91 -2.36
N HIS A 110 2.61 -7.33 -2.25
CA HIS A 110 2.35 -6.04 -1.64
C HIS A 110 0.91 -5.99 -1.10
N TYR A 111 0.56 -4.91 -0.41
CA TYR A 111 -0.75 -4.76 0.22
C TYR A 111 -1.42 -3.49 -0.28
N ASP A 112 -2.55 -3.61 -0.96
CA ASP A 112 -3.32 -2.48 -1.47
C ASP A 112 -4.32 -2.03 -0.41
N LEU A 113 -4.08 -0.89 0.23
CA LEU A 113 -5.06 -0.20 1.07
C LEU A 113 -5.98 0.62 0.18
N ARG A 114 -7.28 0.30 0.16
CA ARG A 114 -8.30 1.02 -0.59
C ARG A 114 -9.34 1.61 0.36
N LEU A 115 -9.62 2.90 0.19
CA LEU A 115 -10.55 3.65 1.03
C LEU A 115 -11.65 4.21 0.14
N GLN A 116 -12.90 3.85 0.41
CA GLN A 116 -14.05 4.43 -0.27
C GLN A 116 -14.12 5.92 0.02
N PHE A 117 -14.31 6.76 -0.99
CA PHE A 117 -14.55 8.20 -0.78
C PHE A 117 -15.82 8.71 -1.47
N SER A 118 -16.46 7.85 -2.27
CA SER A 118 -17.77 8.12 -2.88
C SER A 118 -18.54 6.80 -3.03
N GLU A 119 -19.78 6.89 -3.53
CA GLU A 119 -20.62 5.72 -3.79
C GLU A 119 -19.96 4.69 -4.72
N SER A 120 -19.19 5.15 -5.71
CA SER A 120 -18.66 4.30 -6.77
C SER A 120 -17.15 4.14 -6.74
N SER A 121 -16.42 4.93 -5.96
CA SER A 121 -14.97 5.09 -6.11
C SER A 121 -14.20 4.99 -4.80
N SER A 122 -12.97 4.49 -4.92
CA SER A 122 -12.07 4.28 -3.80
C SER A 122 -10.65 4.70 -4.16
N MET A 123 -10.03 5.46 -3.26
CA MET A 123 -8.61 5.80 -3.34
C MET A 123 -7.78 4.58 -2.97
N SER A 124 -6.61 4.42 -3.58
CA SER A 124 -5.84 3.18 -3.41
C SER A 124 -4.34 3.44 -3.30
N PHE A 125 -3.71 2.75 -2.35
CA PHE A 125 -2.29 2.84 -2.05
C PHE A 125 -1.67 1.45 -1.95
N ALA A 126 -0.64 1.18 -2.74
CA ALA A 126 0.16 -0.03 -2.63
C ALA A 126 1.21 0.14 -1.52
N VAL A 127 1.27 -0.80 -0.58
CA VAL A 127 2.20 -0.83 0.56
C VAL A 127 3.11 -2.05 0.41
N PRO A 128 4.30 -1.91 -0.20
CA PRO A 128 5.13 -3.07 -0.59
C PRO A 128 5.57 -3.95 0.59
N LYS A 129 5.75 -3.37 1.78
CA LYS A 129 6.23 -4.06 2.98
C LYS A 129 5.13 -4.37 4.00
N GLY A 130 3.86 -4.23 3.60
CA GLY A 130 2.72 -4.40 4.49
C GLY A 130 2.58 -3.27 5.52
N LEU A 131 1.50 -3.34 6.27
CA LEU A 131 1.15 -2.35 7.30
C LEU A 131 2.06 -2.47 8.53
N PRO A 132 2.36 -1.35 9.23
CA PRO A 132 3.19 -1.36 10.44
C PRO A 132 2.40 -1.87 11.66
N GLY A 133 2.82 -2.99 12.26
CA GLY A 133 2.13 -3.57 13.42
C GLY A 133 2.94 -3.59 14.72
N ASN A 134 4.23 -3.23 14.71
CA ASN A 134 5.07 -3.20 15.92
C ASN A 134 5.42 -1.74 16.28
N PRO A 135 4.99 -1.21 17.44
CA PRO A 135 5.27 0.17 17.85
C PRO A 135 6.77 0.44 18.08
N ASN A 136 7.54 -0.60 18.38
CA ASN A 136 8.98 -0.54 18.64
C ASN A 136 9.83 -1.01 17.45
N SER A 137 9.22 -1.12 16.25
CA SER A 137 9.96 -1.57 15.05
C SER A 137 11.14 -0.63 14.74
N ARG A 138 12.29 -1.22 14.38
CA ARG A 138 13.46 -0.47 13.89
C ARG A 138 13.18 0.33 12.63
N SER A 139 12.22 -0.14 11.82
CA SER A 139 11.70 0.58 10.66
C SER A 139 10.28 1.03 11.00
N THR A 140 10.12 2.26 11.44
CA THR A 140 8.83 2.81 11.88
C THR A 140 7.96 3.24 10.70
N GLY A 141 8.60 3.67 9.61
CA GLY A 141 7.98 4.09 8.37
C GLY A 141 7.80 2.99 7.33
N ARG A 142 6.78 3.14 6.50
CA ARG A 142 6.50 2.36 5.29
C ARG A 142 6.31 3.32 4.13
N MET A 143 6.71 2.88 2.94
CA MET A 143 6.30 3.56 1.71
C MET A 143 4.89 3.09 1.34
N ALA A 144 4.03 4.04 0.98
CA ALA A 144 2.73 3.79 0.39
C ALA A 144 2.64 4.53 -0.96
N ILE A 145 2.36 3.82 -2.04
CA ILE A 145 2.40 4.35 -3.42
C ILE A 145 0.97 4.54 -3.90
N GLU A 146 0.57 5.75 -4.25
CA GLU A 146 -0.72 6.01 -4.89
C GLU A 146 -0.86 5.18 -6.17
N THR A 147 -1.96 4.46 -6.27
CA THR A 147 -2.35 3.74 -7.49
C THR A 147 -3.55 4.44 -8.13
N ARG A 148 -4.18 3.79 -9.12
CA ARG A 148 -5.35 4.36 -9.78
C ARG A 148 -6.56 4.35 -8.83
N VAL A 149 -7.50 5.25 -9.04
CA VAL A 149 -8.83 5.14 -8.40
C VAL A 149 -9.48 3.85 -8.85
N HIS A 150 -9.95 3.05 -7.89
CA HIS A 150 -10.66 1.80 -8.14
C HIS A 150 -12.16 1.98 -7.94
N ASN A 151 -12.95 1.11 -8.56
CA ASN A 151 -14.38 1.08 -8.29
C ASN A 151 -14.63 0.53 -6.89
N TYR A 152 -15.68 1.00 -6.24
CA TYR A 152 -16.07 0.51 -4.93
C TYR A 152 -16.33 -1.01 -4.93
N TRP A 153 -16.92 -1.56 -5.99
CA TRP A 153 -17.13 -3.02 -6.12
C TRP A 153 -15.83 -3.84 -6.09
N ASN A 154 -14.66 -3.23 -6.34
CA ASN A 154 -13.38 -3.94 -6.18
C ASN A 154 -13.11 -4.33 -4.71
N HIS A 155 -13.88 -3.83 -3.74
CA HIS A 155 -13.78 -4.27 -2.36
C HIS A 155 -14.26 -5.72 -2.17
N LEU A 156 -15.01 -6.26 -3.13
CA LEU A 156 -15.58 -7.61 -3.08
C LEU A 156 -14.67 -8.70 -3.68
N ILE A 157 -13.58 -8.33 -4.34
CA ILE A 157 -12.90 -9.26 -5.24
C ILE A 157 -11.81 -10.09 -4.58
N GLU A 158 -11.88 -11.40 -4.79
CA GLU A 158 -10.75 -12.32 -4.66
C GLU A 158 -10.60 -13.07 -5.96
N SER A 159 -9.48 -12.85 -6.66
CA SER A 159 -9.26 -13.34 -8.01
C SER A 159 -7.79 -13.66 -8.23
N ALA A 160 -7.50 -14.41 -9.28
CA ALA A 160 -6.14 -14.59 -9.77
C ALA A 160 -6.13 -14.71 -11.29
N SER A 161 -5.03 -14.26 -11.89
CA SER A 161 -4.74 -14.56 -13.30
C SER A 161 -3.23 -14.62 -13.53
N SER A 162 -2.79 -15.27 -14.60
CA SER A 162 -1.36 -15.28 -14.96
C SER A 162 -0.79 -13.88 -15.22
N LYS A 163 -1.63 -12.91 -15.57
CA LYS A 163 -1.21 -11.53 -15.87
C LYS A 163 -1.09 -10.67 -14.62
N THR A 164 -2.00 -10.87 -13.67
CA THR A 164 -2.25 -9.96 -12.55
C THR A 164 -1.79 -10.57 -11.23
N GLY A 165 -1.57 -11.88 -11.18
CA GLY A 165 -1.29 -12.61 -9.96
C GLY A 165 -2.52 -12.74 -9.08
N SER A 166 -2.32 -13.12 -7.82
CA SER A 166 -3.42 -13.34 -6.87
C SER A 166 -3.78 -12.08 -6.10
N LEU A 167 -5.07 -11.81 -5.96
CA LEU A 167 -5.64 -10.79 -5.12
C LEU A 167 -6.54 -11.44 -4.06
N LEU A 168 -6.27 -11.18 -2.78
CA LEU A 168 -7.06 -11.72 -1.67
C LEU A 168 -7.39 -10.64 -0.63
N ILE A 169 -8.56 -10.74 0.00
CA ILE A 169 -9.00 -9.77 1.02
C ILE A 169 -8.30 -10.06 2.34
N TRP A 170 -7.19 -9.35 2.59
CA TRP A 170 -6.38 -9.52 3.79
C TRP A 170 -7.07 -8.94 5.02
N ASP A 171 -7.71 -7.79 4.89
CA ASP A 171 -8.58 -7.20 5.91
C ASP A 171 -9.65 -6.31 5.27
N THR A 172 -10.75 -6.05 5.97
CA THR A 172 -11.84 -5.20 5.50
C THR A 172 -12.65 -4.70 6.70
N GLY A 173 -13.25 -3.51 6.56
CA GLY A 173 -14.01 -2.88 7.65
C GLY A 173 -14.35 -1.42 7.35
N THR A 174 -14.61 -0.60 8.36
CA THR A 174 -14.83 0.84 8.18
C THR A 174 -13.65 1.66 8.64
N TYR A 175 -13.51 2.89 8.15
CA TYR A 175 -12.46 3.80 8.59
C TYR A 175 -13.03 5.06 9.26
N GLU A 176 -12.23 5.65 10.14
CA GLU A 176 -12.49 6.93 10.80
C GLU A 176 -11.28 7.85 10.54
N VAL A 177 -11.54 9.08 10.08
CA VAL A 177 -10.51 10.09 9.86
C VAL A 177 -10.39 10.96 11.10
N LEU A 178 -9.24 10.87 11.75
CA LEU A 178 -8.98 11.60 12.98
C LEU A 178 -8.50 13.03 12.68
N PRO A 179 -8.87 14.02 13.51
CA PRO A 179 -8.45 15.38 13.31
C PRO A 179 -6.93 15.51 13.39
N ARG A 180 -6.38 16.41 12.56
CA ARG A 180 -5.00 16.85 12.70
C ARG A 180 -4.89 17.64 14.02
N LYS A 181 -3.90 17.31 14.86
CA LYS A 181 -3.59 18.10 16.06
C LYS A 181 -3.21 19.51 15.58
N LYS A 182 -4.08 20.49 15.85
CA LYS A 182 -3.72 21.91 15.70
C LYS A 182 -2.85 22.22 16.91
N GLU A 183 -1.57 22.50 16.71
CA GLU A 183 -0.77 23.10 17.78
C GLU A 183 -1.50 24.36 18.26
N GLY A 184 -1.67 24.46 19.57
CA GLY A 184 -2.46 25.49 20.20
C GLY A 184 -2.02 26.88 19.75
N THR A 185 -3.00 27.69 19.40
CA THR A 185 -2.88 29.10 19.05
C THR A 185 -2.38 29.93 20.26
N ARG A 186 -1.10 29.79 20.63
CA ARG A 186 -0.28 30.94 21.03
C ARG A 186 0.45 31.35 19.77
N GLY A 187 0.03 32.48 19.22
CA GLY A 187 0.39 32.91 17.87
C GLY A 187 1.88 32.98 17.60
N ARG A 188 2.34 32.24 16.59
CA ARG A 188 3.17 32.72 15.47
C ARG A 188 3.54 31.51 14.62
N GLY A 189 3.21 31.59 13.33
CA GLY A 189 3.80 30.74 12.30
C GLY A 189 3.03 29.44 12.06
N MET A 190 2.44 29.36 10.87
CA MET A 190 2.19 28.09 10.17
C MET A 190 3.45 27.22 10.30
N PRO A 191 3.42 26.01 10.91
CA PRO A 191 4.61 25.18 10.92
C PRO A 191 4.90 24.76 9.48
N SER A 192 6.04 25.22 8.99
CA SER A 192 6.64 24.88 7.70
C SER A 192 6.75 23.35 7.57
N PRO A 193 6.57 22.76 6.37
CA PRO A 193 6.73 21.33 6.13
C PRO A 193 8.23 20.93 6.06
N GLN A 194 9.03 21.41 7.02
CA GLN A 194 10.47 21.17 7.09
C GLN A 194 10.87 20.31 8.29
N THR A 195 10.81 19.00 8.03
CA THR A 195 11.82 17.99 8.40
C THR A 195 11.99 17.52 9.84
N THR A 196 12.50 16.28 9.89
CA THR A 196 13.19 15.55 10.97
C THR A 196 12.35 15.18 12.17
N ASP A 197 12.10 13.88 12.32
CA ASP A 197 12.63 13.07 13.44
C ASP A 197 12.95 13.86 14.72
N ASP A 198 11.97 14.57 15.26
CA ASP A 198 11.99 15.06 16.62
C ASP A 198 11.14 14.09 17.42
N GLU A 199 11.82 13.28 18.22
CA GLU A 199 11.23 12.53 19.30
C GLU A 199 10.27 13.46 20.05
N GLU A 200 8.98 13.15 20.07
CA GLU A 200 7.99 13.92 20.84
C GLU A 200 8.30 13.72 22.33
N SER A 201 9.21 14.54 22.86
CA SER A 201 9.25 14.92 24.27
C SER A 201 8.24 16.03 24.47
N GLU A 202 7.07 15.72 25.00
CA GLU A 202 6.36 16.66 25.88
C GLU A 202 5.53 15.84 26.87
N SER A 203 5.99 15.84 28.11
CA SER A 203 5.17 15.58 29.28
C SER A 203 4.20 16.74 29.45
N ASP A 204 2.89 16.49 29.45
CA ASP A 204 2.04 17.15 30.44
C ASP A 204 0.66 16.51 30.58
N SER A 205 0.47 15.99 31.78
CA SER A 205 -0.69 16.04 32.68
C SER A 205 -1.97 16.72 32.17
N ASP A 206 -3.07 16.00 32.44
CA ASP A 206 -4.47 16.35 32.26
C ASP A 206 -4.88 17.73 32.80
N SER A 207 -5.67 18.47 32.01
CA SER A 207 -6.63 19.44 32.51
C SER A 207 -7.65 19.76 31.42
N GLY A 208 -8.86 19.24 31.58
CA GLY A 208 -10.00 19.55 30.72
C GLY A 208 -10.30 21.04 30.68
N MET A 209 -10.33 21.61 29.47
CA MET A 209 -10.96 22.90 29.21
C MET A 209 -11.73 22.87 27.90
N LYS A 210 -13.06 23.07 28.03
CA LYS A 210 -14.00 23.28 26.93
C LYS A 210 -13.65 24.57 26.19
N THR A 211 -13.35 24.48 24.90
CA THR A 211 -13.28 25.66 24.02
C THR A 211 -14.63 25.91 23.33
N PRO A 212 -15.00 27.18 23.06
CA PRO A 212 -16.34 27.53 22.59
C PRO A 212 -16.51 27.25 21.10
N ASN A 213 -17.74 26.82 20.80
CA ASN A 213 -18.27 26.43 19.51
C ASN A 213 -18.37 27.66 18.57
N ILE A 214 -17.62 27.67 17.47
CA ILE A 214 -17.89 28.57 16.34
C ILE A 214 -18.25 27.68 15.15
N GLY A 215 -19.54 27.66 14.84
CA GLY A 215 -20.12 27.02 13.66
C GLY A 215 -20.68 25.63 13.92
N SER A 216 -21.88 25.55 14.48
CA SER A 216 -22.78 24.43 14.13
C SER A 216 -23.82 24.98 13.15
N PRO A 217 -24.08 24.23 12.07
CA PRO A 217 -25.38 23.59 12.02
C PRO A 217 -25.19 22.08 11.89
N SER A 218 -25.58 21.34 12.92
CA SER A 218 -26.28 20.04 12.82
C SER A 218 -25.96 19.10 11.63
N GLY A 219 -24.70 18.75 11.41
CA GLY A 219 -24.30 17.66 10.52
C GLY A 219 -22.91 17.18 10.94
N GLU A 220 -22.81 15.96 11.44
CA GLU A 220 -21.51 15.33 11.63
C GLU A 220 -20.91 15.17 10.22
N GLU A 221 -19.79 15.86 9.92
CA GLU A 221 -19.06 15.65 8.65
C GLU A 221 -18.84 14.14 8.45
N HIS A 222 -19.20 13.64 7.27
CA HIS A 222 -19.04 12.23 6.95
C HIS A 222 -17.56 11.88 6.78
N GLU A 223 -17.19 10.64 7.10
CA GLU A 223 -15.79 10.20 7.11
C GLU A 223 -15.12 10.32 5.72
N ASN A 224 -15.89 10.13 4.65
CA ASN A 224 -15.41 10.33 3.27
C ASN A 224 -15.05 11.79 2.97
N GLU A 225 -15.83 12.76 3.44
CA GLU A 225 -15.54 14.20 3.26
C GLU A 225 -14.27 14.60 4.04
N LYS A 226 -14.15 14.09 5.27
CA LYS A 226 -12.92 14.24 6.07
C LYS A 226 -11.73 13.64 5.35
N LEU A 227 -11.89 12.47 4.72
CA LEU A 227 -10.83 11.80 3.96
C LEU A 227 -10.38 12.62 2.75
N ILE A 228 -11.33 13.15 1.98
CA ILE A 228 -11.06 14.02 0.82
C ILE A 228 -10.27 15.25 1.27
N THR A 229 -10.73 15.91 2.34
CA THR A 229 -10.06 17.08 2.92
C THR A 229 -8.65 16.72 3.41
N ALA A 230 -8.50 15.64 4.16
CA ALA A 230 -7.21 15.17 4.67
C ALA A 230 -6.22 14.88 3.53
N PHE A 231 -6.69 14.23 2.45
CA PHE A 231 -5.89 13.95 1.26
C PHE A 231 -5.40 15.23 0.58
N GLN A 232 -6.27 16.23 0.41
CA GLN A 232 -5.91 17.54 -0.14
C GLN A 232 -4.87 18.27 0.72
N THR A 233 -4.93 18.12 2.05
CA THR A 233 -3.94 18.68 2.97
C THR A 233 -2.62 17.89 3.03
N ARG A 234 -2.48 16.82 2.24
CA ARG A 234 -1.28 15.97 2.17
C ARG A 234 -0.96 15.23 3.49
N TYR A 235 -1.92 15.18 4.41
CA TYR A 235 -1.77 14.59 5.73
C TYR A 235 -3.07 13.88 6.12
N ILE A 236 -3.01 12.56 6.24
CA ILE A 236 -4.15 11.72 6.62
C ILE A 236 -3.79 11.03 7.93
N ARG A 237 -4.68 11.13 8.92
CA ARG A 237 -4.64 10.31 10.13
C ARG A 237 -5.88 9.43 10.11
N LEU A 238 -5.68 8.13 10.05
CA LEU A 238 -6.72 7.18 9.73
C LEU A 238 -6.75 6.07 10.77
N ARG A 239 -7.91 5.87 11.39
CA ARG A 239 -8.19 4.69 12.20
C ARG A 239 -8.94 3.68 11.35
N LEU A 240 -8.50 2.43 11.41
CA LEU A 240 -9.08 1.32 10.66
C LEU A 240 -9.78 0.37 11.62
N HIS A 241 -11.10 0.20 11.44
CA HIS A 241 -11.93 -0.74 12.19
C HIS A 241 -12.07 -2.03 11.37
N GLY A 242 -10.98 -2.80 11.32
CA GLY A 242 -10.89 -4.03 10.55
C GLY A 242 -11.36 -5.28 11.27
N THR A 243 -11.49 -6.37 10.50
CA THR A 243 -11.70 -7.71 11.03
C THR A 243 -10.40 -8.29 11.59
N ARG A 244 -9.28 -8.01 10.92
CA ARG A 244 -7.94 -8.49 11.28
C ARG A 244 -7.14 -7.47 12.09
N LEU A 245 -7.16 -6.20 11.68
CA LEU A 245 -6.40 -5.17 12.37
C LEU A 245 -6.91 -5.01 13.81
N PRO A 246 -6.01 -4.81 14.78
CA PRO A 246 -6.39 -4.72 16.18
C PRO A 246 -7.24 -3.48 16.47
N ARG A 247 -8.05 -3.55 17.53
CA ARG A 247 -8.87 -2.42 17.96
C ARG A 247 -8.01 -1.19 18.23
N GLY A 248 -8.44 -0.04 17.70
CA GLY A 248 -7.75 1.23 17.85
C GLY A 248 -6.59 1.44 16.86
N TYR A 249 -6.30 0.48 15.98
CA TYR A 249 -5.23 0.59 14.99
C TYR A 249 -5.34 1.88 14.16
N THR A 250 -4.36 2.76 14.34
CA THR A 250 -4.35 4.09 13.72
C THR A 250 -3.04 4.31 12.99
N ILE A 251 -3.09 4.79 11.76
CA ILE A 251 -1.94 5.13 10.93
C ILE A 251 -1.95 6.61 10.56
N ILE A 252 -0.76 7.13 10.28
CA ILE A 252 -0.58 8.44 9.66
C ILE A 252 0.04 8.23 8.29
N MET A 253 -0.52 8.90 7.28
CA MET A 253 0.02 8.99 5.92
C MET A 253 0.38 10.45 5.63
N ARG A 254 1.60 10.69 5.19
CA ARG A 254 2.11 12.03 4.84
C ARG A 254 2.71 12.02 3.45
N LEU A 255 2.32 12.99 2.62
CA LEU A 255 2.99 13.22 1.35
C LEU A 255 4.13 14.21 1.57
N PRO A 256 5.40 13.85 1.31
CA PRO A 256 6.52 14.77 1.49
C PRO A 256 6.36 16.03 0.61
N SER A 257 6.78 17.17 1.15
CA SER A 257 6.87 18.41 0.36
C SER A 257 8.06 18.34 -0.60
N ASN A 258 7.94 18.95 -1.78
CA ASN A 258 8.96 18.97 -2.83
C ASN A 258 10.32 19.55 -2.36
N GLU A 259 10.35 20.27 -1.23
CA GLU A 259 11.60 20.81 -0.64
C GLU A 259 12.51 19.73 -0.03
N ILE A 260 11.97 18.57 0.37
CA ILE A 260 12.74 17.49 1.01
C ILE A 260 13.66 16.78 0.00
N ILE A 261 13.32 16.83 -1.29
CA ILE A 261 14.09 16.21 -2.38
C ILE A 261 15.35 17.04 -2.72
N LYS A 262 15.44 18.31 -2.27
CA LYS A 262 16.55 19.22 -2.57
C LYS A 262 17.70 19.22 -1.57
N ARG A 263 17.76 18.29 -0.60
CA ARG A 263 18.91 18.23 0.32
C ARG A 263 20.13 17.62 -0.39
N PRO A 264 21.24 18.35 -0.57
CA PRO A 264 22.45 17.76 -1.13
C PRO A 264 22.99 16.74 -0.13
N THR A 265 23.17 15.50 -0.60
CA THR A 265 23.82 14.44 0.18
C THR A 265 25.23 14.91 0.57
N ALA A 266 25.54 14.81 1.87
CA ALA A 266 26.84 15.20 2.40
C ALA A 266 27.95 14.39 1.70
N ARG A 267 28.79 15.08 0.92
CA ARG A 267 29.96 14.50 0.23
C ARG A 267 30.80 13.70 1.22
N ARG A 268 30.77 12.37 1.11
CA ARG A 268 31.72 11.48 1.78
C ARG A 268 33.13 11.88 1.34
N LYS A 269 33.97 12.33 2.29
CA LYS A 269 35.39 12.64 2.07
C LYS A 269 36.09 11.41 1.48
N GLY A 270 36.38 11.47 0.18
CA GLY A 270 37.15 10.45 -0.54
C GLY A 270 38.54 10.29 0.07
N ARG A 271 38.87 9.03 0.39
CA ARG A 271 40.17 8.59 0.91
C ARG A 271 41.23 8.83 -0.18
N ARG A 272 42.14 9.79 0.05
CA ARG A 272 43.30 10.08 -0.80
C ARG A 272 44.15 8.81 -0.98
N LYS A 273 44.17 8.24 -2.19
CA LYS A 273 45.18 7.24 -2.57
C LYS A 273 46.45 7.99 -3.01
N ARG A 274 47.49 7.90 -2.18
CA ARG A 274 48.87 8.28 -2.55
C ARG A 274 49.34 7.31 -3.64
N ASN A 275 49.80 7.86 -4.75
CA ASN A 275 50.44 7.14 -5.83
C ASN A 275 51.91 7.55 -5.81
N ASP A 276 52.83 6.62 -5.56
CA ASP A 276 54.24 6.82 -5.88
C ASP A 276 54.82 5.56 -6.52
N LYS A 277 55.39 5.78 -7.69
CA LYS A 277 56.08 4.84 -8.55
C LYS A 277 57.54 4.69 -8.09
N HIS A 278 58.13 3.50 -8.24
CA HIS A 278 59.45 3.41 -8.89
C HIS A 278 59.88 1.98 -9.33
N ASN A 279 60.16 1.89 -10.64
CA ASN A 279 61.28 1.23 -11.35
C ASN A 279 61.67 -0.27 -11.21
N ARG A 280 61.62 -0.92 -12.40
CA ARG A 280 62.73 -1.56 -13.18
C ARG A 280 62.98 -3.09 -13.11
N ARG A 281 62.72 -3.71 -14.29
CA ARG A 281 63.60 -4.50 -15.21
C ARG A 281 63.72 -6.05 -15.11
N HIS A 282 63.67 -6.64 -16.33
CA HIS A 282 64.09 -7.98 -16.83
C HIS A 282 63.19 -9.18 -16.47
N SER A 283 63.01 -10.24 -17.26
CA SER A 283 63.22 -10.64 -18.67
C SER A 283 62.59 -12.05 -18.81
N ASP A 284 62.07 -12.37 -19.98
CA ASP A 284 61.93 -13.70 -20.60
C ASP A 284 60.78 -14.70 -20.31
N SER A 285 60.34 -15.25 -21.46
CA SER A 285 59.70 -16.53 -21.82
C SER A 285 58.37 -17.02 -21.22
N ASP A 286 57.40 -17.15 -22.15
CA ASP A 286 56.54 -18.30 -22.49
C ASP A 286 55.54 -18.96 -21.52
N MET A 287 54.39 -19.26 -22.14
CA MET A 287 53.37 -20.29 -21.88
C MET A 287 52.04 -19.91 -21.21
N ALA A 288 51.00 -20.29 -21.97
CA ALA A 288 49.57 -20.37 -21.75
C ALA A 288 49.07 -20.76 -20.34
N SER A 289 47.97 -20.11 -19.91
CA SER A 289 46.74 -20.78 -19.45
C SER A 289 45.67 -19.78 -19.00
N ASP A 290 44.41 -20.15 -19.23
CA ASP A 290 43.15 -19.59 -18.73
C ASP A 290 43.21 -18.85 -17.38
N ALA A 291 42.53 -17.68 -17.31
CA ALA A 291 41.84 -17.21 -16.10
C ALA A 291 41.10 -15.86 -16.31
N VAL A 292 39.77 -15.93 -16.21
CA VAL A 292 38.84 -14.93 -15.61
C VAL A 292 39.04 -13.43 -15.95
N ASP A 293 38.28 -12.96 -16.94
CA ASP A 293 37.99 -11.53 -17.13
C ASP A 293 37.05 -11.03 -16.01
N SER A 294 37.66 -10.43 -15.00
CA SER A 294 36.99 -9.70 -13.93
C SER A 294 36.80 -8.24 -14.36
N SER A 295 35.74 -8.00 -15.13
CA SER A 295 35.34 -6.63 -15.49
C SER A 295 34.63 -5.93 -14.31
N PRO A 296 34.85 -4.62 -14.10
CA PRO A 296 34.59 -3.94 -12.83
C PRO A 296 33.11 -3.70 -12.58
N ILE A 297 32.68 -4.04 -11.36
CA ILE A 297 31.39 -3.65 -10.77
C ILE A 297 31.34 -2.11 -10.75
N GLN A 298 30.60 -1.53 -11.69
CA GLN A 298 30.08 -0.17 -11.56
C GLN A 298 28.91 -0.23 -10.59
N ASP A 299 29.19 0.13 -9.33
CA ASP A 299 28.18 0.54 -8.36
C ASP A 299 27.36 1.68 -8.98
N GLN A 300 26.15 1.37 -9.46
CA GLN A 300 25.18 2.36 -9.87
C GLN A 300 24.46 2.85 -8.61
N ASP A 301 24.80 4.08 -8.23
CA ASP A 301 24.07 4.95 -7.29
C ASP A 301 22.55 4.89 -7.57
N PRO A 302 21.68 4.70 -6.57
CA PRO A 302 20.23 4.66 -6.76
C PRO A 302 19.58 6.05 -6.89
N ASP A 303 20.36 7.14 -6.90
CA ASP A 303 19.88 8.52 -6.89
C ASP A 303 19.88 9.16 -8.28
N GLN A 304 19.01 8.70 -9.20
CA GLN A 304 18.71 9.43 -10.43
C GLN A 304 17.21 9.72 -10.59
N ASP A 305 16.89 11.00 -10.39
CA ASP A 305 15.77 11.79 -10.92
C ASP A 305 14.33 11.33 -10.63
N LEU A 306 13.85 11.71 -9.44
CA LEU A 306 12.42 11.87 -9.14
C LEU A 306 12.04 13.36 -9.29
N ASP A 307 11.99 13.82 -10.54
CA ASP A 307 11.46 15.14 -10.89
C ASP A 307 9.95 15.02 -11.13
N THR A 308 9.14 15.38 -10.12
CA THR A 308 7.68 15.46 -10.24
C THR A 308 7.31 16.74 -10.99
N ASN A 309 7.20 16.65 -12.31
CA ASN A 309 6.81 17.77 -13.16
C ASN A 309 5.29 17.99 -13.07
N THR A 310 4.87 19.20 -12.66
CA THR A 310 3.46 19.53 -12.33
C THR A 310 2.48 19.35 -13.50
N ASP A 311 2.96 19.49 -14.74
CA ASP A 311 2.14 19.34 -15.94
C ASP A 311 1.88 17.85 -16.30
N GLU A 312 2.84 16.96 -16.03
CA GLU A 312 2.66 15.50 -16.20
C GLU A 312 1.67 14.94 -15.16
N ASP A 313 1.69 15.49 -13.94
CA ASP A 313 0.72 15.18 -12.89
C ASP A 313 -0.71 15.58 -13.29
N ALA A 314 -0.88 16.73 -13.95
CA ALA A 314 -2.19 17.19 -14.42
C ALA A 314 -2.78 16.25 -15.48
N GLN A 315 -1.97 15.79 -16.43
CA GLN A 315 -2.40 14.85 -17.46
C GLN A 315 -2.65 13.44 -16.91
N THR A 316 -1.89 13.03 -15.89
CA THR A 316 -2.11 11.78 -15.15
C THR A 316 -3.46 11.80 -14.43
N ARG A 317 -3.82 12.90 -13.75
CA ARG A 317 -5.09 13.02 -13.00
C ARG A 317 -6.33 12.73 -13.85
N VAL A 318 -6.36 13.21 -15.10
CA VAL A 318 -7.49 13.05 -16.04
C VAL A 318 -7.74 11.58 -16.42
N SER A 319 -6.72 10.72 -16.33
CA SER A 319 -6.82 9.31 -16.74
C SER A 319 -6.54 8.30 -15.61
N ASN A 320 -6.39 8.77 -14.37
CA ASN A 320 -6.00 7.96 -13.21
C ASN A 320 -7.19 7.29 -12.49
N ALA A 321 -8.12 6.72 -13.26
CA ALA A 321 -9.28 5.99 -12.76
C ALA A 321 -9.55 4.72 -13.60
N TYR A 322 -9.96 3.64 -12.95
CA TYR A 322 -10.47 2.46 -13.66
C TYR A 322 -11.85 2.74 -14.28
N PRO A 323 -12.23 2.03 -15.35
CA PRO A 323 -13.57 2.18 -15.94
C PRO A 323 -14.67 1.98 -14.89
N GLY A 324 -15.53 2.99 -14.75
CA GLY A 324 -16.62 3.03 -13.74
C GLY A 324 -16.33 3.91 -12.52
N SER A 325 -15.08 4.35 -12.33
CA SER A 325 -14.69 5.20 -11.21
C SER A 325 -14.39 6.63 -11.67
N THR A 326 -14.49 7.58 -10.75
CA THR A 326 -14.21 8.99 -11.03
C THR A 326 -13.13 9.51 -10.09
N ASN A 327 -12.10 10.18 -10.64
CA ASN A 327 -11.01 10.76 -9.86
C ASN A 327 -11.25 12.25 -9.54
N ASP A 328 -12.26 12.53 -8.73
CA ASP A 328 -12.62 13.91 -8.34
C ASP A 328 -11.75 14.47 -7.21
N VAL A 329 -10.95 13.60 -6.58
CA VAL A 329 -10.05 13.93 -5.47
C VAL A 329 -8.63 14.27 -5.92
N GLY A 330 -8.31 14.08 -7.19
CA GLY A 330 -7.01 14.43 -7.76
C GLY A 330 -5.87 13.50 -7.37
N LEU A 331 -6.14 12.19 -7.26
CA LEU A 331 -5.11 11.16 -7.10
C LEU A 331 -4.16 11.12 -8.29
N VAL A 332 -2.88 10.89 -8.01
CA VAL A 332 -1.79 10.85 -8.98
C VAL A 332 -1.11 9.48 -8.90
N HIS A 333 -1.11 8.75 -10.01
CA HIS A 333 -0.48 7.43 -10.09
C HIS A 333 1.02 7.52 -9.77
N GLN A 334 1.53 6.57 -8.97
CA GLN A 334 2.94 6.48 -8.54
C GLN A 334 3.43 7.56 -7.58
N ARG A 335 2.54 8.35 -6.98
CA ARG A 335 2.94 9.32 -5.96
C ARG A 335 3.25 8.64 -4.62
N HIS A 336 4.41 8.92 -4.03
CA HIS A 336 4.91 8.23 -2.83
C HIS A 336 4.56 8.95 -1.53
N TRP A 337 3.86 8.26 -0.64
CA TRP A 337 3.55 8.67 0.73
C TRP A 337 4.42 7.92 1.73
N PHE A 338 4.65 8.59 2.86
CA PHE A 338 5.18 7.98 4.06
C PHE A 338 4.02 7.55 4.96
N LEU A 339 3.97 6.28 5.32
CA LEU A 339 2.96 5.66 6.19
C LEU A 339 3.63 5.19 7.48
N GLN A 340 3.05 5.48 8.64
CA GLN A 340 3.56 5.01 9.93
C GLN A 340 2.43 4.72 10.92
N LEU A 341 2.72 3.94 11.96
CA LEU A 341 1.79 3.71 13.07
C LEU A 341 1.66 4.98 13.93
N ASP A 342 0.43 5.43 14.19
CA ASP A 342 0.14 6.47 15.17
C ASP A 342 0.06 5.81 16.55
N ARG A 343 1.19 5.75 17.25
CA ARG A 343 1.34 4.99 18.50
C ARG A 343 0.38 5.47 19.58
N HIS A 344 0.32 6.79 19.79
CA HIS A 344 -0.57 7.40 20.78
C HIS A 344 -2.04 7.09 20.49
N ASN A 345 -2.52 7.34 19.26
CA ASN A 345 -3.92 7.09 18.91
C ASN A 345 -4.26 5.61 18.77
N SER A 346 -3.24 4.76 18.69
CA SER A 346 -3.34 3.30 18.81
C SER A 346 -3.37 2.81 20.27
N GLY A 347 -3.18 3.70 21.25
CA GLY A 347 -3.24 3.37 22.69
C GLY A 347 -1.91 2.96 23.31
N PHE A 348 -0.78 3.30 22.68
CA PHE A 348 0.55 3.11 23.27
C PHE A 348 1.02 4.39 23.97
N VAL A 349 1.78 4.20 25.05
CA VAL A 349 2.43 5.26 25.82
C VAL A 349 3.94 5.02 25.84
N LEU A 350 4.71 6.10 25.93
CA LEU A 350 6.17 6.02 25.99
C LEU A 350 6.62 5.81 27.44
N ASP A 351 7.09 4.60 27.76
CA ASP A 351 7.71 4.29 29.03
C ASP A 351 9.19 4.69 29.03
N ARG A 352 9.60 5.48 30.02
CA ARG A 352 10.97 6.01 30.18
C ARG A 352 11.64 5.56 31.48
N THR A 353 11.07 4.58 32.18
CA THR A 353 11.54 4.12 33.50
C THR A 353 13.01 3.67 33.53
N ASP A 354 13.52 3.08 32.44
CA ASP A 354 14.87 2.50 32.39
C ASP A 354 16.01 3.45 31.97
N GLY A 355 15.78 4.76 31.89
CA GLY A 355 16.84 5.76 31.58
C GLY A 355 17.51 5.63 30.19
N GLY A 356 17.05 4.67 29.37
CA GLY A 356 17.46 4.44 27.98
C GLY A 356 16.54 5.12 26.96
N LYS A 357 16.57 4.64 25.71
CA LYS A 357 15.57 5.03 24.70
C LYS A 357 14.20 4.51 25.17
N GLY A 358 13.25 5.40 25.40
CA GLY A 358 11.92 5.01 25.91
C GLY A 358 11.27 3.94 25.04
N MET A 359 10.57 3.00 25.66
CA MET A 359 9.88 1.90 24.98
C MET A 359 8.39 2.21 24.87
N TRP A 360 7.82 1.98 23.70
CA TRP A 360 6.38 2.10 23.54
C TRP A 360 5.71 0.86 24.12
N VAL A 361 4.92 1.07 25.17
CA VAL A 361 4.19 0.02 25.88
C VAL A 361 2.70 0.29 25.78
N ARG A 362 1.91 -0.75 26.04
CA ARG A 362 0.45 -0.63 26.17
C ARG A 362 0.13 0.21 27.39
N ASP A 363 -0.86 1.07 27.27
CA ASP A 363 -1.36 1.88 28.38
C ASP A 363 -1.99 1.00 29.47
N GLU A 364 -1.87 1.39 30.74
CA GLU A 364 -2.32 0.61 31.90
C GLU A 364 -3.83 0.29 31.87
N GLY A 365 -4.62 1.09 31.15
CA GLY A 365 -6.05 0.87 30.89
C GLY A 365 -6.35 -0.14 29.77
N GLU A 366 -5.47 -1.10 29.51
CA GLU A 366 -5.53 -2.11 28.43
C GLU A 366 -5.62 -1.56 26.99
N ARG A 367 -5.43 -0.26 26.78
CA ARG A 367 -5.35 0.33 25.43
C ARG A 367 -4.03 -0.10 24.76
N GLY A 368 -3.99 -0.02 23.42
CA GLY A 368 -2.90 -0.63 22.66
C GLY A 368 -3.19 -2.09 22.31
N PHE A 369 -2.26 -2.70 21.58
CA PHE A 369 -2.40 -4.07 21.11
C PHE A 369 -1.07 -4.80 21.09
N GLU A 370 -1.13 -6.13 21.08
CA GLU A 370 0.06 -6.96 20.89
C GLU A 370 0.66 -6.73 19.50
N PRO A 371 1.99 -6.54 19.38
CA PRO A 371 2.64 -6.35 18.09
C PRO A 371 2.27 -7.46 17.11
N PHE A 372 1.94 -7.08 15.87
CA PHE A 372 1.70 -8.03 14.79
C PHE A 372 2.63 -7.76 13.61
N PHE A 373 2.81 -8.80 12.79
CA PHE A 373 3.69 -8.76 11.63
C PHE A 373 2.95 -9.24 10.40
N VAL A 374 3.17 -8.54 9.30
CA VAL A 374 2.69 -8.94 7.99
C VAL A 374 3.69 -9.93 7.39
N ARG A 375 3.25 -11.17 7.17
CA ARG A 375 4.12 -12.33 6.86
C ARG A 375 4.12 -12.72 5.38
N GLY A 376 3.26 -12.11 4.57
CA GLY A 376 3.25 -12.34 3.11
C GLY A 376 2.44 -13.55 2.67
N ARG A 377 2.57 -13.86 1.38
CA ARG A 377 1.64 -14.75 0.65
C ARG A 377 1.53 -16.18 1.15
N ASP A 378 2.57 -16.68 1.81
CA ASP A 378 2.63 -18.07 2.23
C ASP A 378 1.97 -18.31 3.61
N PHE A 379 1.66 -17.24 4.34
CA PHE A 379 1.14 -17.30 5.71
C PHE A 379 -0.23 -16.64 5.84
N GLU A 380 -0.46 -15.59 5.08
CA GLU A 380 -1.61 -14.71 5.25
C GLU A 380 -2.85 -15.23 4.51
N ARG A 381 -3.96 -15.35 5.24
CA ARG A 381 -5.23 -15.84 4.72
C ARG A 381 -6.25 -14.72 4.50
N SER A 382 -7.21 -14.96 3.62
CA SER A 382 -8.37 -14.10 3.52
C SER A 382 -9.19 -14.11 4.81
N VAL A 383 -9.63 -12.94 5.29
CA VAL A 383 -10.58 -12.85 6.41
C VAL A 383 -11.97 -13.35 6.04
N VAL A 384 -12.33 -13.32 4.76
CA VAL A 384 -13.63 -13.72 4.25
C VAL A 384 -13.65 -15.22 3.94
N THR A 385 -12.74 -15.70 3.09
CA THR A 385 -12.76 -17.08 2.59
C THR A 385 -11.81 -18.03 3.34
N GLY A 386 -10.82 -17.51 4.07
CA GLY A 386 -9.79 -18.33 4.73
C GLY A 386 -8.73 -18.90 3.78
N ARG A 387 -8.81 -18.56 2.49
CA ARG A 387 -7.86 -18.99 1.44
C ARG A 387 -6.50 -18.31 1.59
N LEU A 388 -5.43 -19.02 1.26
CA LEU A 388 -4.11 -18.44 0.96
C LEU A 388 -4.07 -17.92 -0.49
N ALA A 389 -3.07 -17.10 -0.81
CA ALA A 389 -2.81 -16.64 -2.17
C ALA A 389 -2.77 -17.80 -3.19
N ARG A 390 -2.07 -18.89 -2.85
CA ARG A 390 -1.98 -20.11 -3.68
C ARG A 390 -3.32 -20.82 -3.88
N ASP A 391 -4.21 -20.74 -2.88
CA ASP A 391 -5.52 -21.38 -2.97
C ASP A 391 -6.39 -20.58 -3.95
N VAL A 392 -6.30 -19.24 -3.94
CA VAL A 392 -6.94 -18.37 -4.94
C VAL A 392 -6.38 -18.64 -6.34
N GLU A 393 -5.06 -18.76 -6.49
CA GLU A 393 -4.42 -19.11 -7.78
C GLU A 393 -4.94 -20.45 -8.32
N SER A 394 -5.01 -21.47 -7.46
CA SER A 394 -5.49 -22.79 -7.83
C SER A 394 -6.97 -22.80 -8.20
N ASP A 395 -7.83 -22.11 -7.43
CA ASP A 395 -9.27 -22.06 -7.68
C ASP A 395 -9.59 -21.37 -9.02
N GLU A 396 -8.78 -20.38 -9.43
CA GLU A 396 -8.94 -19.65 -10.69
C GLU A 396 -8.18 -20.30 -11.86
N GLY A 397 -7.63 -21.50 -11.68
CA GLY A 397 -6.93 -22.26 -12.73
C GLY A 397 -5.59 -21.65 -13.16
N VAL A 398 -4.94 -20.87 -12.31
CA VAL A 398 -3.63 -20.28 -12.59
C VAL A 398 -2.53 -21.31 -12.31
N GLU A 399 -2.19 -22.10 -13.33
CA GLU A 399 -1.11 -23.07 -13.25
C GLU A 399 0.28 -22.44 -13.42
N GLY A 400 1.27 -22.95 -12.69
CA GLY A 400 2.67 -22.56 -12.85
C GLY A 400 2.99 -21.11 -12.51
N PHE A 401 2.15 -20.44 -11.69
CA PHE A 401 2.40 -19.06 -11.28
C PHE A 401 3.71 -18.94 -10.49
N VAL A 402 4.69 -18.24 -11.04
CA VAL A 402 5.94 -17.88 -10.36
C VAL A 402 5.88 -16.40 -10.00
N GLY A 403 5.54 -16.11 -8.75
CA GLY A 403 5.60 -14.76 -8.21
C GLY A 403 7.03 -14.25 -8.13
N ARG A 404 7.20 -12.92 -8.09
CA ARG A 404 8.51 -12.32 -7.82
C ARG A 404 8.96 -12.71 -6.40
N GLY A 405 10.04 -13.48 -6.31
CA GLY A 405 10.64 -13.90 -5.05
C GLY A 405 11.36 -12.76 -4.30
N GLY A 406 11.83 -13.08 -3.09
CA GLY A 406 12.62 -12.14 -2.27
C GLY A 406 11.79 -11.10 -1.51
N TRP A 407 10.47 -11.26 -1.45
CA TRP A 407 9.66 -10.48 -0.53
C TRP A 407 9.97 -10.88 0.90
N VAL A 408 10.17 -9.88 1.76
CA VAL A 408 10.45 -10.05 3.19
C VAL A 408 9.66 -8.97 3.92
N GLY A 409 8.87 -9.38 4.91
CA GLY A 409 8.15 -8.49 5.82
C GLY A 409 9.11 -7.76 6.76
N ILE A 410 8.57 -6.86 7.57
CA ILE A 410 9.35 -6.18 8.62
C ILE A 410 8.91 -6.78 9.95
N GLU A 411 9.82 -7.55 10.56
CA GLU A 411 9.56 -8.33 11.79
C GLU A 411 10.17 -7.69 13.06
N HIS A 412 10.99 -6.65 12.92
CA HIS A 412 11.78 -6.07 14.03
C HIS A 412 11.82 -4.54 14.03
#